data_AF-K9Z6F8-F1
#
_entry.id   AF-K9Z6F8-F1
#
_cell.length_a   1.000
_cell.length_b   1.000
_cell.length_c   1.000
_cell.angle_alpha   90.00
_cell.angle_beta   90.00
_cell.angle_gamma   90.00
#
_symmetry.space_group_name_H-M   'P 1'
#
loop_
_entity.id
_entity.type
_entity.pdbx_description
1 polymer ?
#
loop_
_entity_poly.entity_id
_entity_poly.type
_entity_poly.pdbx_seq_one_letter_code
_entity_poly.pdbx_strand_id
1 'polypeptide(L)'
;MDNLSIEQCYKILNIDNDLTLAEIDKHYYSLVAEKLKSGEKEELVSIRQAYLQLTEYKQKEQKNKEKTQTKQFDIYLTKTLNKELLYLGVRIKVESYPDHILLKFRNLTKIKKSQIVKLVYDYLTKLIKEETKIVLINFGHKNQIIWQTEFKILPNISPDKLANYNQDIFLAEAEIKTNTYALPIAFFIAFAINFIDPLVWFISVWIHELGHATLAWFSGYRAMVTFAATIVSFEHSLFVYFGILFLLLLTIYSTWKENKKYIIIFLVFLIFLQFILTWTISRSTYGMLLAFAGIGGEFYLSTLFIISFYWNLPQRFYWEFWRYIFLIWGMITFWGSWTRWQKIKVGKSQIPWGTFWSGRGDSGGDLNILRNQHDWGIERIINTYNTLGFICFLVILFVYFYNLWISNPNLRLRVNKMFSKF
;
A
#
# COMPACT_ATOMS: atom_id res chain seq x y z
N MET A 1 -12.23 56.55 36.64
CA MET A 1 -13.18 56.38 35.52
C MET A 1 -14.01 55.18 35.85
N ASP A 2 -15.27 55.40 36.21
CA ASP A 2 -16.16 54.33 36.63
C ASP A 2 -16.49 53.44 35.43
N ASN A 3 -16.50 52.12 35.64
CA ASN A 3 -16.94 51.18 34.62
C ASN A 3 -18.45 51.35 34.44
N LEU A 4 -18.87 51.91 33.29
CA LEU A 4 -20.29 51.97 32.93
C LEU A 4 -20.82 50.54 32.80
N SER A 5 -22.05 50.31 33.26
CA SER A 5 -22.73 49.05 32.99
C SER A 5 -23.10 48.96 31.50
N ILE A 6 -23.20 47.75 30.96
CA ILE A 6 -23.55 47.56 29.54
C ILE A 6 -24.89 48.20 29.20
N GLU A 7 -25.86 48.15 30.12
CA GLU A 7 -27.16 48.81 29.97
C GLU A 7 -27.03 50.35 29.93
N GLN A 8 -26.10 50.92 30.69
CA GLN A 8 -25.79 52.35 30.61
C GLN A 8 -25.16 52.70 29.25
N CYS A 9 -24.29 51.84 28.72
CA CYS A 9 -23.71 52.06 27.40
C CYS A 9 -24.77 52.10 26.30
N TYR A 10 -25.74 51.18 26.31
CA TYR A 10 -26.87 51.19 25.36
C TYR A 10 -27.73 52.45 25.50
N LYS A 11 -28.01 52.89 26.74
CA LYS A 11 -28.76 54.12 27.01
C LYS A 11 -28.02 55.38 26.54
N ILE A 12 -26.71 55.48 26.81
CA ILE A 12 -25.88 56.64 26.40
C ILE A 12 -25.80 56.74 24.88
N LEU A 13 -25.73 55.61 24.18
CA LEU A 13 -25.67 55.56 22.72
C LEU A 13 -27.06 55.60 22.05
N ASN A 14 -28.14 55.52 22.84
CA ASN A 14 -29.53 55.47 22.39
C ASN A 14 -29.78 54.38 21.33
N ILE A 15 -29.34 53.15 21.61
CA ILE A 15 -29.39 52.01 20.68
C ILE A 15 -29.99 50.77 21.33
N ASP A 16 -30.62 49.92 20.51
CA ASP A 16 -31.18 48.64 20.93
C ASP A 16 -30.11 47.55 21.14
N ASN A 17 -30.41 46.59 22.02
CA ASN A 17 -29.49 45.50 22.38
C ASN A 17 -29.13 44.54 21.23
N ASP A 18 -29.96 44.48 20.19
CA ASP A 18 -29.85 43.49 19.10
C ASP A 18 -28.99 43.95 17.92
N LEU A 19 -28.44 45.17 17.97
CA LEU A 19 -27.64 45.73 16.88
C LEU A 19 -26.29 45.00 16.71
N THR A 20 -25.89 44.85 15.45
CA THR A 20 -24.59 44.31 15.03
C THR A 20 -23.47 45.31 15.29
N LEU A 21 -22.22 44.82 15.35
CA LEU A 21 -21.04 45.68 15.50
C LEU A 21 -20.97 46.79 14.43
N ALA A 22 -21.29 46.48 13.18
CA ALA A 22 -21.29 47.46 12.09
C ALA A 22 -22.37 48.53 12.26
N GLU A 23 -23.53 48.16 12.80
CA GLU A 23 -24.61 49.11 13.09
C GLU A 23 -24.28 49.99 14.29
N ILE A 24 -23.63 49.44 15.32
CA ILE A 24 -23.12 50.19 16.47
C ILE A 24 -22.08 51.22 16.01
N ASP A 25 -21.14 50.81 15.15
CA ASP A 25 -20.14 51.72 14.57
C ASP A 25 -20.81 52.86 13.80
N LYS A 26 -21.77 52.54 12.93
CA LYS A 26 -22.53 53.53 12.15
C LYS A 26 -23.30 54.51 13.06
N HIS A 27 -23.95 54.00 14.09
CA HIS A 27 -24.74 54.81 15.02
C HIS A 27 -23.85 55.73 15.86
N TYR A 28 -22.71 55.22 16.32
CA TYR A 28 -21.70 56.00 17.03
C TYR A 28 -21.22 57.19 16.21
N TYR A 29 -20.82 56.98 14.94
CA TYR A 29 -20.35 58.06 14.08
C TYR A 29 -21.44 59.10 13.79
N SER A 30 -22.69 58.67 13.64
CA SER A 30 -23.83 59.58 13.47
C SER A 30 -24.04 60.46 14.71
N LEU A 31 -24.04 59.84 15.90
CA LEU A 31 -24.27 60.53 17.16
C LEU A 31 -23.14 61.52 17.48
N VAL A 32 -21.89 61.14 17.22
CA VAL A 32 -20.73 62.02 17.36
C VAL A 32 -20.83 63.23 16.42
N ALA A 33 -21.25 63.01 15.16
CA ALA A 33 -21.42 64.10 14.19
C ALA A 33 -22.52 65.08 14.60
N GLU A 34 -23.61 64.59 15.19
CA GLU A 34 -24.70 65.42 15.71
C GLU A 34 -24.24 66.25 16.93
N LYS A 35 -23.56 65.62 17.89
CA LYS A 35 -23.07 66.27 19.12
C LYS A 35 -21.95 67.29 18.85
N LEU A 36 -21.13 67.06 17.83
CA LEU A 36 -20.16 68.04 17.36
C LEU A 36 -20.83 69.29 16.77
N LYS A 37 -22.01 69.15 16.14
CA LYS A 37 -22.79 70.29 15.61
C LYS A 37 -23.48 71.09 16.73
N SER A 38 -23.92 70.44 17.81
CA SER A 38 -24.57 71.12 18.95
C SER A 38 -23.61 71.80 19.92
N GLY A 39 -22.30 71.48 19.88
CA GLY A 39 -21.27 72.11 20.71
C GLY A 39 -21.09 71.46 22.10
N GLU A 40 -21.75 70.33 22.36
CA GLU A 40 -21.75 69.61 23.64
C GLU A 40 -20.51 68.71 23.79
N LYS A 41 -19.34 69.32 24.01
CA LYS A 41 -18.05 68.58 24.06
C LYS A 41 -17.91 67.62 25.24
N GLU A 42 -18.58 67.87 26.36
CA GLU A 42 -18.45 67.04 27.56
C GLU A 42 -19.11 65.65 27.39
N GLU A 43 -20.21 65.57 26.64
CA GLU A 43 -20.91 64.30 26.35
C GLU A 43 -20.15 63.39 25.38
N LEU A 44 -19.26 63.95 24.55
CA LEU A 44 -18.45 63.15 23.63
C LEU A 44 -17.53 62.16 24.37
N VAL A 45 -17.10 62.51 25.59
CA VAL A 45 -16.25 61.64 26.41
C VAL A 45 -17.03 60.43 26.89
N SER A 46 -18.26 60.62 27.39
CA SER A 46 -19.11 59.53 27.86
C SER A 46 -19.59 58.65 26.69
N ILE A 47 -19.95 59.25 25.55
CA ILE A 47 -20.31 58.52 24.31
C ILE A 47 -19.15 57.65 23.82
N ARG A 48 -17.92 58.18 23.80
CA ARG A 48 -16.73 57.42 23.40
C ARG A 48 -16.43 56.27 24.36
N GLN A 49 -16.54 56.49 25.67
CA GLN A 49 -16.31 55.45 26.67
C GLN A 49 -17.36 54.34 26.56
N ALA A 50 -18.65 54.71 26.41
CA ALA A 50 -19.75 53.78 26.20
C ALA A 50 -19.56 52.93 24.93
N TYR A 51 -19.16 53.56 23.82
CA TYR A 51 -18.84 52.88 22.57
C TYR A 51 -17.70 51.87 22.75
N LEU A 52 -16.55 52.27 23.29
CA LEU A 52 -15.41 51.35 23.46
C LEU A 52 -15.77 50.12 24.29
N GLN A 53 -16.46 50.31 25.42
CA GLN A 53 -16.89 49.19 26.28
C GLN A 53 -17.92 48.29 25.58
N LEU A 54 -18.86 48.87 24.83
CA LEU A 54 -19.87 48.10 24.13
C LEU A 54 -19.28 47.31 22.95
N THR A 55 -18.36 47.91 22.19
CA THR A 55 -17.63 47.26 21.11
C THR A 55 -16.79 46.09 21.65
N GLU A 56 -16.07 46.29 22.77
CA GLU A 56 -15.31 45.21 23.42
C GLU A 56 -16.23 44.07 23.89
N TYR A 57 -17.39 44.42 24.49
CA TYR A 57 -18.38 43.43 24.91
C TYR A 57 -18.94 42.64 23.73
N LYS A 58 -19.39 43.30 22.66
CA LYS A 58 -19.92 42.64 21.45
C LYS A 58 -18.87 41.79 20.75
N GLN A 59 -17.62 42.25 20.67
CA GLN A 59 -16.51 41.44 20.14
C GLN A 59 -16.28 40.19 21.00
N LYS A 60 -16.36 40.30 22.33
CA LYS A 60 -16.26 39.15 23.24
C LYS A 60 -17.46 38.20 23.11
N GLU A 61 -18.67 38.74 22.94
CA GLU A 61 -19.89 37.97 22.69
C GLU A 61 -19.81 37.20 21.37
N GLN A 62 -19.39 37.86 20.28
CA GLN A 62 -19.20 37.24 18.98
C GLN A 62 -18.12 36.16 19.02
N LYS A 63 -16.95 36.43 19.62
CA LYS A 63 -15.90 35.42 19.84
C LYS A 63 -16.39 34.22 20.65
N ASN A 64 -17.26 34.45 21.65
CA ASN A 64 -17.86 33.36 22.43
C ASN A 64 -18.89 32.55 21.63
N LYS A 65 -19.71 33.20 20.80
CA LYS A 65 -20.65 32.54 19.88
C LYS A 65 -19.90 31.69 18.85
N GLU A 66 -18.88 32.25 18.20
CA GLU A 66 -18.00 31.54 17.27
C GLU A 66 -17.33 30.34 17.96
N LYS A 67 -16.72 30.54 19.14
CA LYS A 67 -16.12 29.46 19.92
C LYS A 67 -17.11 28.35 20.30
N THR A 68 -18.37 28.71 20.54
CA THR A 68 -19.44 27.74 20.84
C THR A 68 -19.84 26.95 19.60
N GLN A 69 -20.00 27.62 18.45
CA GLN A 69 -20.28 26.97 17.16
C GLN A 69 -19.14 26.04 16.74
N THR A 70 -17.89 26.49 16.83
CA THR A 70 -16.69 25.68 16.55
C THR A 70 -16.65 24.46 17.46
N LYS A 71 -16.95 24.61 18.76
CA LYS A 71 -17.01 23.49 19.70
C LYS A 71 -18.13 22.50 19.38
N GLN A 72 -19.30 22.97 18.94
CA GLN A 72 -20.39 22.10 18.50
C GLN A 72 -20.02 21.33 17.23
N PHE A 73 -19.38 22.00 16.27
CA PHE A 73 -18.85 21.38 15.06
C PHE A 73 -17.78 20.31 15.39
N ASP A 74 -16.85 20.61 16.29
CA ASP A 74 -15.83 19.66 16.76
C ASP A 74 -16.45 18.42 17.40
N ILE A 75 -17.48 18.59 18.23
CA ILE A 75 -18.19 17.48 18.87
C ILE A 75 -18.89 16.62 17.81
N TYR A 76 -19.57 17.25 16.85
CA TYR A 76 -20.25 16.57 15.75
C TYR A 76 -19.25 15.77 14.90
N LEU A 77 -18.16 16.41 14.46
CA LEU A 77 -17.13 15.79 13.64
C LEU A 77 -16.44 14.65 14.40
N THR A 78 -16.12 14.86 15.68
CA THR A 78 -15.53 13.84 16.56
C THR A 78 -16.44 12.63 16.70
N LYS A 79 -17.74 12.84 16.99
CA LYS A 79 -18.71 11.75 17.15
C LYS A 79 -18.86 10.96 15.85
N THR A 80 -18.91 11.65 14.73
CA THR A 80 -19.17 11.02 13.43
C THR A 80 -17.94 10.26 12.91
N LEU A 81 -16.74 10.85 13.00
CA LEU A 81 -15.50 10.15 12.67
C LEU A 81 -15.24 8.96 13.60
N ASN A 82 -15.49 9.11 14.91
CA ASN A 82 -15.36 7.99 15.84
C ASN A 82 -16.33 6.86 15.52
N LYS A 83 -17.55 7.16 15.08
CA LYS A 83 -18.53 6.13 14.67
C LYS A 83 -18.02 5.32 13.47
N GLU A 84 -17.45 5.97 12.45
CA GLU A 84 -16.93 5.26 11.27
C GLU A 84 -15.62 4.51 11.57
N LEU A 85 -14.76 5.06 12.42
CA LEU A 85 -13.44 4.49 12.72
C LEU A 85 -13.41 3.56 13.93
N LEU A 86 -14.53 3.42 14.65
CA LEU A 86 -14.67 2.51 15.79
C LEU A 86 -14.23 1.09 15.43
N TYR A 87 -14.61 0.62 14.24
CA TYR A 87 -14.30 -0.71 13.72
C TYR A 87 -12.80 -0.96 13.47
N LEU A 88 -12.00 0.10 13.38
CA LEU A 88 -10.53 -0.01 13.27
C LEU A 88 -9.83 0.05 14.63
N GLY A 89 -10.60 0.17 15.72
CA GLY A 89 -10.09 0.39 17.07
C GLY A 89 -9.45 1.76 17.25
N VAL A 90 -9.87 2.75 16.46
CA VAL A 90 -9.25 4.09 16.44
C VAL A 90 -10.20 5.10 17.07
N ARG A 91 -9.68 5.86 18.03
CA ARG A 91 -10.36 7.03 18.60
C ARG A 91 -9.67 8.31 18.11
N ILE A 92 -10.48 9.26 17.68
CA ILE A 92 -10.08 10.58 17.21
C ILE A 92 -10.63 11.63 18.17
N LYS A 93 -9.83 12.68 18.39
CA LYS A 93 -10.30 13.96 18.91
C LYS A 93 -10.10 15.03 17.84
N VAL A 94 -11.15 15.80 17.57
CA VAL A 94 -11.12 16.91 16.61
C VAL A 94 -10.98 18.21 17.38
N GLU A 95 -10.14 19.10 16.88
CA GLU A 95 -10.00 20.49 17.34
C GLU A 95 -9.94 21.39 16.11
N SER A 96 -10.90 22.30 15.94
CA SER A 96 -10.92 23.23 14.80
C SER A 96 -10.26 24.56 15.16
N TYR A 97 -9.43 25.05 14.25
CA TYR A 97 -8.77 26.34 14.28
C TYR A 97 -9.22 27.19 13.07
N PRO A 98 -8.98 28.51 13.07
CA PRO A 98 -9.40 29.38 11.98
C PRO A 98 -8.84 29.00 10.61
N ASP A 99 -7.64 28.41 10.57
CA ASP A 99 -6.89 28.08 9.35
C ASP A 99 -6.82 26.58 9.05
N HIS A 100 -7.10 25.71 10.03
CA HIS A 100 -7.00 24.27 9.88
C HIS A 100 -7.86 23.48 10.87
N ILE A 101 -8.15 22.23 10.55
CA ILE A 101 -8.74 21.25 11.48
C ILE A 101 -7.67 20.27 11.93
N LEU A 102 -7.49 20.15 13.24
CA LEU A 102 -6.54 19.25 13.87
C LEU A 102 -7.23 17.98 14.34
N LEU A 103 -6.73 16.83 13.88
CA LEU A 103 -7.22 15.51 14.22
C LEU A 103 -6.16 14.75 15.01
N LYS A 104 -6.45 14.49 16.28
CA LYS A 104 -5.54 13.81 17.20
C LYS A 104 -5.90 12.34 17.35
N PHE A 105 -4.93 11.48 17.12
CA PHE A 105 -5.01 10.04 17.31
C PHE A 105 -4.12 9.60 18.46
N ARG A 106 -4.43 8.44 19.06
CA ARG A 106 -3.58 7.82 20.08
C ARG A 106 -3.20 6.39 19.68
N ASN A 107 -1.92 6.07 19.86
CA ASN A 107 -1.34 4.73 19.76
C ASN A 107 -1.56 4.04 18.41
N LEU A 108 -1.55 4.79 17.30
CA LEU A 108 -1.55 4.16 15.98
C LEU A 108 -0.16 3.72 15.57
N THR A 109 -0.05 2.47 15.13
CA THR A 109 1.14 1.95 14.45
C THR A 109 1.37 2.69 13.12
N LYS A 110 2.63 2.99 12.77
CA LYS A 110 2.99 3.61 11.47
C LYS A 110 2.41 2.89 10.25
N ILE A 111 2.24 1.56 10.34
CA ILE A 111 1.66 0.71 9.29
C ILE A 111 0.22 1.14 8.92
N LYS A 112 -0.53 1.72 9.85
CA LYS A 112 -1.91 2.18 9.61
C LYS A 112 -2.00 3.63 9.11
N LYS A 113 -0.87 4.35 8.98
CA LYS A 113 -0.83 5.78 8.65
C LYS A 113 -1.57 6.10 7.35
N SER A 114 -1.11 5.54 6.22
CA SER A 114 -1.67 5.84 4.89
C SER A 114 -3.16 5.50 4.80
N GLN A 115 -3.57 4.39 5.41
CA GLN A 115 -4.95 3.91 5.43
C GLN A 115 -5.88 4.85 6.19
N ILE A 116 -5.45 5.31 7.37
CA ILE A 116 -6.23 6.23 8.19
C ILE A 116 -6.28 7.60 7.52
N VAL A 117 -5.16 8.08 6.98
CA VAL A 117 -5.11 9.33 6.21
C VAL A 117 -6.12 9.28 5.05
N LYS A 118 -6.12 8.20 4.27
CA LYS A 118 -7.04 8.03 3.14
C LYS A 118 -8.51 7.95 3.57
N LEU A 119 -8.83 7.17 4.60
CA LEU A 119 -10.20 7.07 5.12
C LEU A 119 -10.73 8.41 5.62
N VAL A 120 -9.91 9.14 6.37
CA VAL A 120 -10.26 10.47 6.86
C VAL A 120 -10.42 11.44 5.69
N TYR A 121 -9.51 11.39 4.72
CA TYR A 121 -9.60 12.19 3.51
C TYR A 121 -10.91 11.93 2.74
N ASP A 122 -11.22 10.68 2.43
CA ASP A 122 -12.43 10.29 1.69
C ASP A 122 -13.71 10.67 2.44
N TYR A 123 -13.68 10.61 3.77
CA TYR A 123 -14.80 10.99 4.61
C TYR A 123 -14.99 12.51 4.64
N LEU A 124 -13.94 13.26 4.94
CA LEU A 124 -14.01 14.71 5.08
C LEU A 124 -14.27 15.40 3.74
N THR A 125 -13.77 14.87 2.63
CA THR A 125 -14.06 15.41 1.29
C THR A 125 -15.56 15.37 0.95
N LYS A 126 -16.32 14.45 1.57
CA LYS A 126 -17.79 14.40 1.43
C LYS A 126 -18.52 15.36 2.35
N LEU A 127 -17.89 15.75 3.46
CA LEU A 127 -18.50 16.53 4.53
C LEU A 127 -18.21 18.03 4.39
N ILE A 128 -16.97 18.38 4.06
CA ILE A 128 -16.45 19.74 4.02
C ILE A 128 -16.59 20.28 2.60
N LYS A 129 -17.31 21.40 2.47
CA LYS A 129 -17.58 22.07 1.19
C LYS A 129 -16.66 23.25 0.89
N GLU A 130 -15.78 23.59 1.81
CA GLU A 130 -14.86 24.73 1.71
C GLU A 130 -13.41 24.26 1.66
N GLU A 131 -12.49 25.12 1.20
CA GLU A 131 -11.07 24.82 1.31
C GLU A 131 -10.69 24.75 2.79
N THR A 132 -10.14 23.62 3.22
CA THR A 132 -9.73 23.45 4.60
C THR A 132 -8.45 22.64 4.67
N LYS A 133 -7.47 23.16 5.41
CA LYS A 133 -6.24 22.44 5.75
C LYS A 133 -6.55 21.46 6.88
N ILE A 134 -6.21 20.18 6.70
CA ILE A 134 -6.37 19.15 7.72
C ILE A 134 -4.99 18.73 8.21
N VAL A 135 -4.81 18.73 9.53
CA VAL A 135 -3.58 18.27 10.19
C VAL A 135 -3.91 17.02 11.02
N LEU A 136 -3.30 15.90 10.69
CA LEU A 136 -3.40 14.65 11.43
C LEU A 136 -2.17 14.51 12.33
N ILE A 137 -2.36 14.31 13.63
CA ILE A 137 -1.28 14.03 14.58
C ILE A 137 -1.56 12.76 15.36
N ASN A 138 -0.62 11.82 15.34
CA ASN A 138 -0.70 10.61 16.15
C ASN A 138 0.27 10.67 17.32
N PHE A 139 -0.28 10.55 18.52
CA PHE A 139 0.45 10.54 19.78
C PHE A 139 0.71 9.11 20.26
N GLY A 140 1.91 8.85 20.77
CA GLY A 140 2.23 7.60 21.49
C GLY A 140 1.82 7.63 22.95
N HIS A 141 2.11 6.54 23.67
CA HIS A 141 1.78 6.39 25.09
C HIS A 141 2.34 7.52 25.98
N LYS A 142 3.50 8.08 25.65
CA LYS A 142 4.14 9.19 26.37
C LYS A 142 3.78 10.57 25.82
N ASN A 143 2.68 10.68 25.07
CA ASN A 143 2.24 11.91 24.39
C ASN A 143 3.29 12.49 23.41
N GLN A 144 4.25 11.67 22.97
CA GLN A 144 5.21 12.01 21.92
C GLN A 144 4.56 11.85 20.54
N ILE A 145 4.88 12.76 19.60
CA ILE A 145 4.38 12.69 18.22
C ILE A 145 5.08 11.54 17.51
N ILE A 146 4.34 10.51 17.10
CA ILE A 146 4.87 9.38 16.32
C ILE A 146 4.95 9.76 14.83
N TRP A 147 3.92 10.43 14.34
CA TRP A 147 3.85 10.97 12.99
C TRP A 147 2.83 12.12 12.91
N GLN A 148 3.08 13.02 11.97
CA GLN A 148 2.20 14.12 11.58
C GLN A 148 2.04 14.11 10.06
N THR A 149 0.86 14.45 9.57
CA THR A 149 0.60 14.58 8.13
C THR A 149 -0.42 15.67 7.90
N GLU A 150 -0.20 16.48 6.89
CA GLU A 150 -1.12 17.53 6.47
C GLU A 150 -1.61 17.26 5.06
N PHE A 151 -2.85 17.62 4.78
CA PHE A 151 -3.44 17.57 3.45
C PHE A 151 -4.51 18.65 3.33
N LYS A 152 -4.84 19.02 2.09
CA LYS A 152 -5.88 20.01 1.81
C LYS A 152 -7.12 19.37 1.20
N ILE A 153 -8.29 19.79 1.65
CA ILE A 153 -9.57 19.45 1.01
C ILE A 153 -9.94 20.61 0.10
N LEU A 154 -10.14 20.30 -1.19
CA LEU A 154 -10.39 21.26 -2.25
C LEU A 154 -11.59 20.75 -3.08
N PRO A 155 -12.84 21.05 -2.67
CA PRO A 155 -14.03 20.38 -3.20
C PRO A 155 -14.36 20.70 -4.66
N ASN A 156 -13.85 21.82 -5.20
CA ASN A 156 -14.14 22.30 -6.56
C ASN A 156 -12.93 22.24 -7.51
N ILE A 157 -11.89 21.48 -7.18
CA ILE A 157 -10.66 21.43 -7.98
C ILE A 157 -10.58 20.11 -8.76
N SER A 158 -10.17 20.20 -10.02
CA SER A 158 -9.93 19.03 -10.89
C SER A 158 -8.94 18.04 -10.26
N PRO A 159 -9.11 16.72 -10.45
CA PRO A 159 -8.24 15.68 -9.87
C PRO A 159 -6.74 15.91 -10.10
N ASP A 160 -6.34 16.42 -11.27
CA ASP A 160 -4.93 16.62 -11.63
C ASP A 160 -4.25 17.68 -10.75
N LYS A 161 -4.96 18.77 -10.45
CA LYS A 161 -4.46 19.83 -9.55
C LYS A 161 -4.47 19.36 -8.09
N LEU A 162 -5.39 18.47 -7.73
CA LEU A 162 -5.50 17.88 -6.38
C LEU A 162 -4.32 16.95 -6.07
N ALA A 163 -3.80 16.25 -7.09
CA ALA A 163 -2.63 15.38 -6.98
C ALA A 163 -1.37 16.12 -6.51
N ASN A 164 -1.19 17.38 -6.90
CA ASN A 164 -0.05 18.20 -6.49
C ASN A 164 -0.05 18.52 -4.98
N TYR A 165 -1.23 18.59 -4.35
CA TYR A 165 -1.35 18.90 -2.92
C TYR A 165 -1.36 17.65 -2.02
N ASN A 166 -1.84 16.52 -2.55
CA ASN A 166 -2.09 15.31 -1.76
C ASN A 166 -1.42 14.07 -2.36
N GLN A 167 -0.24 14.24 -2.98
CA GLN A 167 0.45 13.20 -3.76
C GLN A 167 0.58 11.87 -2.99
N ASP A 168 0.99 11.90 -1.72
CA ASP A 168 1.14 10.71 -0.89
C ASP A 168 -0.16 9.89 -0.74
N ILE A 169 -1.31 10.58 -0.67
CA ILE A 169 -2.63 9.96 -0.54
C ILE A 169 -3.01 9.26 -1.85
N PHE A 170 -2.77 9.92 -2.98
CA PHE A 170 -3.05 9.36 -4.30
C PHE A 170 -2.11 8.23 -4.68
N LEU A 171 -0.82 8.32 -4.32
CA LEU A 171 0.13 7.22 -4.49
C LEU A 171 -0.26 6.01 -3.66
N ALA A 172 -0.68 6.21 -2.41
CA ALA A 172 -1.20 5.12 -1.58
C ALA A 172 -2.47 4.50 -2.18
N GLU A 173 -3.38 5.30 -2.72
CA GLU A 173 -4.58 4.80 -3.41
C GLU A 173 -4.24 4.02 -4.69
N ALA A 174 -3.31 4.55 -5.50
CA ALA A 174 -2.82 3.90 -6.70
C ALA A 174 -2.18 2.56 -6.37
N GLU A 175 -1.37 2.47 -5.30
CA GLU A 175 -0.77 1.22 -4.84
C GLU A 175 -1.84 0.21 -4.38
N ILE A 176 -2.88 0.65 -3.65
CA ILE A 176 -4.00 -0.23 -3.25
C ILE A 176 -4.74 -0.76 -4.48
N LYS A 177 -5.06 0.11 -5.45
CA LYS A 177 -5.73 -0.26 -6.70
C LYS A 177 -4.85 -1.23 -7.50
N THR A 178 -3.57 -0.92 -7.63
CA THR A 178 -2.61 -1.77 -8.34
C THR A 178 -2.53 -3.14 -7.69
N ASN A 179 -2.33 -3.23 -6.37
CA ASN A 179 -2.29 -4.51 -5.65
C ASN A 179 -3.60 -5.33 -5.77
N THR A 180 -4.75 -4.64 -5.84
CA THR A 180 -6.06 -5.28 -6.00
C THR A 180 -6.24 -5.87 -7.40
N TYR A 181 -5.86 -5.13 -8.45
CA TYR A 181 -6.18 -5.52 -9.83
C TYR A 181 -5.02 -6.16 -10.59
N ALA A 182 -3.79 -6.07 -10.11
CA ALA A 182 -2.61 -6.57 -10.81
C ALA A 182 -2.70 -8.08 -11.11
N LEU A 183 -2.99 -8.91 -10.10
CA LEU A 183 -3.09 -10.36 -10.29
C LEU A 183 -4.26 -10.77 -11.20
N PRO A 184 -5.51 -10.27 -11.01
CA PRO A 184 -6.60 -10.55 -11.95
C PRO A 184 -6.28 -10.13 -13.38
N ILE A 185 -5.71 -8.94 -13.58
CA ILE A 185 -5.34 -8.45 -14.92
C ILE A 185 -4.24 -9.33 -15.52
N ALA A 186 -3.19 -9.65 -14.77
CA ALA A 186 -2.13 -10.55 -15.22
C ALA A 186 -2.68 -11.93 -15.58
N PHE A 187 -3.64 -12.44 -14.81
CA PHE A 187 -4.34 -13.69 -15.12
C PHE A 187 -5.11 -13.59 -16.45
N PHE A 188 -5.86 -12.52 -16.68
CA PHE A 188 -6.56 -12.33 -17.97
C PHE A 188 -5.58 -12.24 -19.15
N ILE A 189 -4.47 -11.54 -18.97
CA ILE A 189 -3.39 -11.46 -19.98
C ILE A 189 -2.82 -12.85 -20.24
N ALA A 190 -2.48 -13.60 -19.20
CA ALA A 190 -1.95 -14.95 -19.33
C ALA A 190 -2.97 -15.90 -19.98
N PHE A 191 -4.24 -15.80 -19.61
CA PHE A 191 -5.33 -16.57 -20.21
C PHE A 191 -5.43 -16.28 -21.70
N ALA A 192 -5.44 -15.01 -22.11
CA ALA A 192 -5.49 -14.60 -23.52
C ALA A 192 -4.24 -15.04 -24.30
N ILE A 193 -3.05 -14.87 -23.72
CA ILE A 193 -1.79 -15.28 -24.34
C ILE A 193 -1.69 -16.80 -24.46
N ASN A 194 -2.32 -17.57 -23.57
CA ASN A 194 -2.36 -19.03 -23.65
C ASN A 194 -3.11 -19.59 -24.87
N PHE A 195 -3.74 -18.75 -25.69
CA PHE A 195 -4.25 -19.11 -27.01
C PHE A 195 -3.21 -18.92 -28.15
N ILE A 196 -2.05 -18.33 -27.84
CA ILE A 196 -0.97 -18.03 -28.77
C ILE A 196 0.24 -18.91 -28.40
N ASP A 197 0.19 -20.18 -28.81
CA ASP A 197 1.16 -21.21 -28.43
C ASP A 197 2.65 -20.78 -28.59
N PRO A 198 3.08 -20.13 -29.70
CA PRO A 198 4.49 -19.76 -29.87
C PRO A 198 4.99 -18.77 -28.81
N LEU A 199 4.15 -17.83 -28.38
CA LEU A 199 4.53 -16.79 -27.43
C LEU A 199 4.65 -17.36 -26.01
N VAL A 200 3.68 -18.18 -25.62
CA VAL A 200 3.70 -18.89 -24.33
C VAL A 200 4.93 -19.77 -24.26
N TRP A 201 5.16 -20.56 -25.32
CA TRP A 201 6.31 -21.42 -25.42
C TRP A 201 7.63 -20.65 -25.27
N PHE A 202 7.79 -19.54 -26.01
CA PHE A 202 9.00 -18.69 -25.92
C PHE A 202 9.26 -18.21 -24.49
N ILE A 203 8.25 -17.66 -23.81
CA ILE A 203 8.40 -17.15 -22.44
C ILE A 203 8.67 -18.29 -21.44
N SER A 204 7.94 -19.40 -21.56
CA SER A 204 8.06 -20.52 -20.63
C SER A 204 9.42 -21.22 -20.74
N VAL A 205 10.02 -21.32 -21.93
CA VAL A 205 11.36 -21.88 -22.10
C VAL A 205 12.40 -21.09 -21.33
N TRP A 206 12.37 -19.74 -21.35
CA TRP A 206 13.31 -18.95 -20.55
C TRP A 206 13.19 -19.22 -19.05
N ILE A 207 11.97 -19.37 -18.53
CA ILE A 207 11.75 -19.66 -17.11
C ILE A 207 12.14 -21.11 -16.78
N HIS A 208 11.90 -22.04 -17.69
CA HIS A 208 12.31 -23.44 -17.58
C HIS A 208 13.83 -23.54 -17.46
N GLU A 209 14.58 -22.93 -18.39
CA GLU A 209 16.04 -22.91 -18.35
C GLU A 209 16.58 -22.13 -17.14
N LEU A 210 15.91 -21.05 -16.74
CA LEU A 210 16.24 -20.37 -15.49
C LEU A 210 16.02 -21.28 -14.27
N GLY A 211 15.08 -22.22 -14.32
CA GLY A 211 14.87 -23.25 -13.31
C GLY A 211 16.11 -24.14 -13.12
N HIS A 212 16.65 -24.66 -14.23
CA HIS A 212 17.93 -25.40 -14.23
C HIS A 212 19.07 -24.56 -13.67
N ALA A 213 19.23 -23.34 -14.18
CA ALA A 213 20.33 -22.45 -13.79
C ALA A 213 20.27 -22.04 -12.33
N THR A 214 19.08 -21.74 -11.80
CA THR A 214 18.92 -21.34 -10.40
C THR A 214 19.29 -22.48 -9.46
N LEU A 215 18.87 -23.72 -9.74
CA LEU A 215 19.33 -24.86 -8.94
C LEU A 215 20.85 -25.04 -9.05
N ALA A 216 21.41 -24.99 -10.25
CA ALA A 216 22.85 -25.13 -10.45
C ALA A 216 23.65 -24.07 -9.68
N TRP A 217 23.26 -22.79 -9.75
CA TRP A 217 23.91 -21.71 -9.01
C TRP A 217 23.81 -21.89 -7.49
N PHE A 218 22.64 -22.29 -6.98
CA PHE A 218 22.46 -22.55 -5.55
C PHE A 218 23.21 -23.80 -5.06
N SER A 219 23.49 -24.75 -5.94
CA SER A 219 24.37 -25.88 -5.69
C SER A 219 25.85 -25.55 -5.97
N GLY A 220 26.22 -24.32 -6.32
CA GLY A 220 27.62 -23.93 -6.55
C GLY A 220 28.22 -24.39 -7.88
N TYR A 221 27.40 -24.77 -8.86
CA TYR A 221 27.81 -25.12 -10.21
C TYR A 221 27.68 -23.93 -11.16
N ARG A 222 28.63 -23.81 -12.10
CA ARG A 222 28.51 -22.80 -13.16
C ARG A 222 27.37 -23.19 -14.08
N ALA A 223 26.47 -22.25 -14.32
CA ALA A 223 25.39 -22.40 -15.29
C ALA A 223 25.23 -21.12 -16.11
N MET A 224 24.92 -21.29 -17.39
CA MET A 224 24.58 -20.22 -18.31
C MET A 224 23.26 -20.55 -18.99
N VAL A 225 22.29 -19.64 -18.85
CA VAL A 225 21.01 -19.73 -19.56
C VAL A 225 21.24 -19.28 -20.99
N THR A 226 20.92 -20.15 -21.95
CA THR A 226 20.97 -19.85 -23.39
C THR A 226 19.57 -19.97 -24.00
N PHE A 227 19.45 -19.66 -25.29
CA PHE A 227 18.18 -19.85 -26.00
C PHE A 227 17.86 -21.35 -26.09
N ALA A 228 16.94 -21.80 -25.23
CA ALA A 228 16.42 -23.17 -25.15
C ALA A 228 17.35 -24.26 -24.61
N ALA A 229 18.39 -23.88 -23.85
CA ALA A 229 19.17 -24.82 -23.06
C ALA A 229 19.89 -24.12 -21.90
N THR A 230 20.19 -24.88 -20.85
CA THR A 230 21.06 -24.45 -19.76
C THR A 230 22.36 -25.23 -19.81
N ILE A 231 23.45 -24.53 -20.06
CA ILE A 231 24.78 -25.13 -20.08
C ILE A 231 25.30 -25.14 -18.65
N VAL A 232 25.49 -26.34 -18.09
CA VAL A 232 25.94 -26.53 -16.70
C VAL A 232 27.31 -27.21 -16.69
N SER A 233 28.21 -26.73 -15.83
CA SER A 233 29.52 -27.36 -15.58
C SER A 233 29.38 -28.63 -14.75
N PHE A 234 30.23 -29.63 -15.03
CA PHE A 234 30.30 -30.85 -14.22
C PHE A 234 31.05 -30.67 -12.90
N GLU A 235 31.87 -29.62 -12.79
CA GLU A 235 32.68 -29.33 -11.62
C GLU A 235 32.07 -28.23 -10.76
N HIS A 236 32.20 -28.42 -9.46
CA HIS A 236 31.87 -27.41 -8.45
C HIS A 236 32.76 -26.18 -8.59
N SER A 237 32.18 -25.00 -8.39
CA SER A 237 32.91 -23.74 -8.45
C SER A 237 32.69 -22.92 -7.19
N LEU A 238 33.72 -22.83 -6.35
CA LEU A 238 33.70 -21.95 -5.18
C LEU A 238 33.41 -20.50 -5.55
N PHE A 239 33.85 -20.06 -6.74
CA PHE A 239 33.52 -18.75 -7.28
C PHE A 239 32.01 -18.53 -7.39
N VAL A 240 31.26 -19.50 -7.91
CA VAL A 240 29.79 -19.39 -8.03
C VAL A 240 29.15 -19.39 -6.66
N TYR A 241 29.54 -20.32 -5.78
CA TYR A 241 29.01 -20.38 -4.42
C TYR A 241 29.20 -19.04 -3.66
N PHE A 242 30.42 -18.52 -3.61
CA PHE A 242 30.69 -17.25 -2.94
C PHE A 242 30.08 -16.05 -3.68
N GLY A 243 29.95 -16.13 -5.01
CA GLY A 243 29.28 -15.12 -5.82
C GLY A 243 27.80 -14.98 -5.47
N ILE A 244 27.05 -16.08 -5.43
CA ILE A 244 25.63 -16.07 -5.02
C ILE A 244 25.48 -15.64 -3.57
N LEU A 245 26.35 -16.15 -2.67
CA LEU A 245 26.34 -15.76 -1.27
C LEU A 245 26.56 -14.25 -1.11
N PHE A 246 27.51 -13.68 -1.85
CA PHE A 246 27.77 -12.25 -1.87
C PHE A 246 26.55 -11.45 -2.36
N LEU A 247 25.88 -11.88 -3.44
CA LEU A 247 24.68 -11.22 -3.94
C LEU A 247 23.52 -11.27 -2.93
N LEU A 248 23.34 -12.39 -2.23
CA LEU A 248 22.34 -12.52 -1.16
C LEU A 248 22.65 -11.59 0.02
N LEU A 249 23.91 -11.54 0.47
CA LEU A 249 24.35 -10.64 1.54
C LEU A 249 24.21 -9.15 1.15
N LEU A 250 24.53 -8.80 -0.09
CA LEU A 250 24.33 -7.45 -0.62
C LEU A 250 22.84 -7.08 -0.63
N THR A 251 21.98 -8.02 -1.00
CA THR A 251 20.52 -7.85 -0.99
C THR A 251 20.01 -7.68 0.43
N ILE A 252 20.51 -8.46 1.41
CA ILE A 252 20.20 -8.30 2.83
C ILE A 252 20.59 -6.90 3.31
N TYR A 253 21.80 -6.45 2.97
CA TYR A 253 22.27 -5.10 3.33
C TYR A 253 21.37 -4.00 2.77
N SER A 254 20.99 -4.09 1.49
CA SER A 254 20.07 -3.12 0.88
C SER A 254 18.69 -3.15 1.54
N THR A 255 18.18 -4.34 1.81
CA THR A 255 16.87 -4.58 2.43
C THR A 255 16.82 -4.07 3.87
N TRP A 256 17.91 -4.22 4.62
CA TRP A 256 18.05 -3.74 5.98
C TRP A 256 17.99 -2.20 6.04
N LYS A 257 18.69 -1.51 5.11
CA LYS A 257 18.59 -0.05 4.98
C LYS A 257 17.16 0.43 4.67
N GLU A 258 16.37 -0.37 3.96
CA GLU A 258 14.97 -0.07 3.63
C GLU A 258 13.96 -0.59 4.68
N ASN A 259 14.42 -1.16 5.80
CA ASN A 259 13.58 -1.71 6.89
C ASN A 259 12.57 -2.81 6.47
N LYS A 260 12.85 -3.55 5.39
CA LYS A 260 11.97 -4.62 4.86
C LYS A 260 12.27 -5.99 5.50
N LYS A 261 11.93 -6.15 6.79
CA LYS A 261 12.35 -7.30 7.62
C LYS A 261 12.00 -8.69 7.07
N TYR A 262 10.83 -8.85 6.45
CA TYR A 262 10.37 -10.15 5.96
C TYR A 262 11.25 -10.68 4.80
N ILE A 263 11.76 -9.78 3.95
CA ILE A 263 12.68 -10.14 2.87
C ILE A 263 14.01 -10.65 3.46
N ILE A 264 14.49 -10.08 4.57
CA ILE A 264 15.71 -10.55 5.23
C ILE A 264 15.56 -12.00 5.68
N ILE A 265 14.42 -12.35 6.30
CA ILE A 265 14.15 -13.73 6.73
C ILE A 265 14.18 -14.69 5.54
N PHE A 266 13.55 -14.30 4.42
CA PHE A 266 13.56 -15.08 3.18
C PHE A 266 14.98 -15.25 2.61
N LEU A 267 15.80 -14.20 2.59
CA LEU A 267 17.18 -14.27 2.10
C LEU A 267 18.07 -15.14 3.00
N VAL A 268 17.88 -15.10 4.32
CA VAL A 268 18.58 -15.99 5.25
C VAL A 268 18.20 -17.45 4.99
N PHE A 269 16.91 -17.73 4.74
CA PHE A 269 16.46 -19.05 4.31
C PHE A 269 17.13 -19.49 3.01
N LEU A 270 17.26 -18.59 2.01
CA LEU A 270 17.96 -18.90 0.76
C LEU A 270 19.45 -19.19 0.96
N ILE A 271 20.13 -18.48 1.86
CA ILE A 271 21.55 -18.76 2.21
C ILE A 271 21.67 -20.16 2.82
N PHE A 272 20.76 -20.53 3.72
CA PHE A 272 20.75 -21.86 4.32
C PHE A 272 20.45 -22.94 3.29
N LEU A 273 19.49 -22.70 2.39
CA LEU A 273 19.17 -23.59 1.28
C LEU A 273 20.38 -23.78 0.36
N GLN A 274 21.06 -22.70 -0.01
CA GLN A 274 22.30 -22.74 -0.80
C GLN A 274 23.36 -23.62 -0.13
N PHE A 275 23.56 -23.46 1.18
CA PHE A 275 24.51 -24.27 1.94
C PHE A 275 24.19 -25.77 1.86
N ILE A 276 22.93 -26.16 2.07
CA ILE A 276 22.49 -27.56 1.96
C ILE A 276 22.69 -28.08 0.53
N LEU A 277 22.21 -27.34 -0.47
CA LEU A 277 22.27 -27.70 -1.88
C LEU A 277 23.72 -27.86 -2.39
N THR A 278 24.66 -27.10 -1.83
CA THR A 278 26.08 -27.12 -2.20
C THR A 278 26.86 -28.22 -1.47
N TRP A 279 26.67 -28.37 -0.16
CA TRP A 279 27.60 -29.16 0.68
C TRP A 279 27.03 -30.50 1.16
N THR A 280 25.70 -30.65 1.18
CA THR A 280 25.05 -31.84 1.76
C THR A 280 24.51 -32.79 0.69
N ILE A 281 24.13 -32.26 -0.48
CA ILE A 281 23.50 -33.04 -1.54
C ILE A 281 24.54 -33.87 -2.32
N SER A 282 24.22 -35.15 -2.54
CA SER A 282 25.05 -36.04 -3.37
C SER A 282 24.93 -35.68 -4.85
N ARG A 283 25.95 -36.05 -5.65
CA ARG A 283 25.95 -35.79 -7.10
C ARG A 283 24.73 -36.41 -7.83
N SER A 284 24.29 -37.59 -7.40
CA SER A 284 23.10 -38.24 -7.96
C SER A 284 21.82 -37.45 -7.66
N THR A 285 21.64 -37.04 -6.40
CA THR A 285 20.51 -36.21 -5.99
C THR A 285 20.54 -34.84 -6.67
N TYR A 286 21.71 -34.24 -6.88
CA TYR A 286 21.87 -33.01 -7.65
C TYR A 286 21.40 -33.19 -9.10
N GLY A 287 21.83 -34.25 -9.80
CA GLY A 287 21.39 -34.55 -11.16
C GLY A 287 19.87 -34.73 -11.27
N MET A 288 19.27 -35.43 -10.29
CA MET A 288 17.82 -35.59 -10.19
C MET A 288 17.12 -34.25 -9.99
N LEU A 289 17.60 -33.43 -9.05
CA LEU A 289 17.02 -32.13 -8.78
C LEU A 289 17.17 -31.20 -9.99
N LEU A 290 18.29 -31.27 -10.72
CA LEU A 290 18.53 -30.48 -11.92
C LEU A 290 17.49 -30.82 -12.98
N ALA A 291 17.34 -32.10 -13.35
CA ALA A 291 16.30 -32.54 -14.28
C ALA A 291 14.88 -32.18 -13.78
N PHE A 292 14.65 -32.19 -12.48
CA PHE A 292 13.37 -31.74 -11.92
C PHE A 292 13.16 -30.22 -12.07
N ALA A 293 14.23 -29.43 -11.93
CA ALA A 293 14.18 -27.99 -11.77
C ALA A 293 13.78 -27.21 -13.02
N GLY A 294 13.87 -27.79 -14.21
CA GLY A 294 13.33 -27.18 -15.43
C GLY A 294 11.83 -26.91 -15.30
N ILE A 295 11.03 -27.98 -15.32
CA ILE A 295 9.58 -27.90 -15.13
C ILE A 295 9.23 -27.43 -13.71
N GLY A 296 10.02 -27.82 -12.70
CA GLY A 296 9.82 -27.32 -11.34
C GLY A 296 9.89 -25.80 -11.28
N GLY A 297 10.87 -25.22 -11.98
CA GLY A 297 11.11 -23.78 -12.09
C GLY A 297 9.95 -23.04 -12.72
N GLU A 298 9.31 -23.62 -13.74
CA GLU A 298 8.06 -23.08 -14.31
C GLU A 298 6.97 -22.86 -13.25
N PHE A 299 6.96 -23.64 -12.16
CA PHE A 299 6.07 -23.43 -11.02
C PHE A 299 6.66 -22.50 -9.95
N TYR A 300 7.80 -22.86 -9.34
CA TYR A 300 8.30 -22.14 -8.17
C TYR A 300 8.89 -20.77 -8.51
N LEU A 301 9.59 -20.61 -9.65
CA LEU A 301 10.10 -19.29 -10.07
C LEU A 301 8.97 -18.37 -10.49
N SER A 302 8.02 -18.88 -11.27
CA SER A 302 6.83 -18.12 -11.64
C SER A 302 6.04 -17.66 -10.41
N THR A 303 5.94 -18.52 -9.40
CA THR A 303 5.34 -18.18 -8.11
C THR A 303 6.11 -17.09 -7.39
N LEU A 304 7.45 -17.19 -7.33
CA LEU A 304 8.30 -16.15 -6.75
C LEU A 304 8.17 -14.82 -7.51
N PHE A 305 8.10 -14.83 -8.85
CA PHE A 305 7.86 -13.64 -9.66
C PHE A 305 6.51 -12.99 -9.33
N ILE A 306 5.43 -13.77 -9.25
CA ILE A 306 4.10 -13.27 -8.88
C ILE A 306 4.11 -12.71 -7.44
N ILE A 307 4.72 -13.40 -6.48
CA ILE A 307 4.77 -12.97 -5.07
C ILE A 307 5.66 -11.73 -4.90
N SER A 308 6.76 -11.65 -5.65
CA SER A 308 7.71 -10.54 -5.59
C SER A 308 7.09 -9.19 -5.98
N PHE A 309 6.00 -9.23 -6.76
CA PHE A 309 5.16 -8.07 -7.02
C PHE A 309 4.64 -7.42 -5.73
N TYR A 310 4.18 -8.24 -4.78
CA TYR A 310 3.59 -7.79 -3.52
C TYR A 310 4.63 -7.51 -2.42
N TRP A 311 5.83 -8.08 -2.54
CA TRP A 311 6.89 -7.92 -1.54
C TRP A 311 7.73 -6.66 -1.71
N ASN A 312 7.42 -5.80 -2.69
CA ASN A 312 8.12 -4.53 -2.94
C ASN A 312 9.63 -4.63 -2.66
N LEU A 313 10.37 -5.36 -3.51
CA LEU A 313 11.82 -5.53 -3.37
C LEU A 313 12.57 -4.18 -3.32
N PRO A 314 13.87 -4.16 -2.93
CA PRO A 314 14.60 -2.92 -2.74
C PRO A 314 14.53 -1.94 -3.93
N GLN A 315 14.28 -0.66 -3.67
CA GLN A 315 14.09 0.36 -4.72
C GLN A 315 15.33 0.55 -5.59
N ARG A 316 16.52 0.26 -5.04
CA ARG A 316 17.80 0.33 -5.76
C ARG A 316 17.86 -0.54 -7.01
N PHE A 317 17.00 -1.55 -7.12
CA PHE A 317 16.90 -2.41 -8.29
C PHE A 317 15.88 -1.93 -9.33
N TYR A 318 15.34 -0.71 -9.19
CA TYR A 318 14.23 -0.20 -10.01
C TYR A 318 13.03 -1.16 -10.02
N TRP A 319 12.80 -1.83 -8.88
CA TRP A 319 11.82 -2.90 -8.77
C TRP A 319 10.40 -2.46 -9.09
N GLU A 320 10.06 -1.20 -8.82
CA GLU A 320 8.75 -0.61 -9.16
C GLU A 320 8.39 -0.78 -10.65
N PHE A 321 9.39 -0.76 -11.53
CA PHE A 321 9.18 -1.02 -12.96
C PHE A 321 9.18 -2.52 -13.26
N TRP A 322 10.22 -3.24 -12.82
CA TRP A 322 10.42 -4.66 -13.14
C TRP A 322 9.34 -5.59 -12.60
N ARG A 323 8.69 -5.23 -11.48
CA ARG A 323 7.66 -6.06 -10.84
C ARG A 323 6.50 -6.40 -11.77
N TYR A 324 6.12 -5.50 -12.67
CA TYR A 324 5.03 -5.73 -13.63
C TYR A 324 5.43 -6.73 -14.71
N ILE A 325 6.67 -6.64 -15.21
CA ILE A 325 7.19 -7.55 -16.23
C ILE A 325 7.25 -8.97 -15.65
N PHE A 326 7.83 -9.11 -14.45
CA PHE A 326 7.91 -10.41 -13.80
C PHE A 326 6.55 -10.98 -13.42
N LEU A 327 5.60 -10.15 -12.97
CA LEU A 327 4.23 -10.60 -12.72
C LEU A 327 3.59 -11.21 -13.98
N ILE A 328 3.70 -10.54 -15.13
CA ILE A 328 3.13 -11.01 -16.39
C ILE A 328 3.82 -12.30 -16.85
N TRP A 329 5.15 -12.32 -16.87
CA TRP A 329 5.93 -13.49 -17.30
C TRP A 329 5.69 -14.70 -16.41
N GLY A 330 5.71 -14.50 -15.09
CA GLY A 330 5.39 -15.52 -14.12
C GLY A 330 3.97 -16.05 -14.30
N MET A 331 2.97 -15.18 -14.49
CA MET A 331 1.59 -15.62 -14.67
C MET A 331 1.37 -16.39 -15.98
N ILE A 332 1.96 -15.96 -17.10
CA ILE A 332 1.87 -16.67 -18.39
C ILE A 332 2.41 -18.09 -18.25
N THR A 333 3.62 -18.23 -17.72
CA THR A 333 4.27 -19.54 -17.56
C THR A 333 3.55 -20.39 -16.52
N PHE A 334 3.22 -19.84 -15.35
CA PHE A 334 2.52 -20.58 -14.31
C PHE A 334 1.19 -21.15 -14.83
N TRP A 335 0.37 -20.32 -15.48
CA TRP A 335 -0.93 -20.75 -16.00
C TRP A 335 -0.77 -21.79 -17.13
N GLY A 336 0.19 -21.59 -18.03
CA GLY A 336 0.48 -22.55 -19.11
C GLY A 336 0.90 -23.92 -18.56
N SER A 337 1.84 -23.95 -17.61
CA SER A 337 2.31 -25.18 -16.99
C SER A 337 1.22 -25.84 -16.14
N TRP A 338 0.48 -25.06 -15.35
CA TRP A 338 -0.65 -25.54 -14.55
C TRP A 338 -1.70 -26.24 -15.43
N THR A 339 -2.18 -25.56 -16.48
CA THR A 339 -3.21 -26.12 -17.37
C THR A 339 -2.72 -27.36 -18.11
N ARG A 340 -1.45 -27.37 -18.57
CA ARG A 340 -0.83 -28.53 -19.21
C ARG A 340 -0.80 -29.73 -18.27
N TRP A 341 -0.31 -29.56 -17.04
CA TRP A 341 -0.18 -30.67 -16.08
C TRP A 341 -1.53 -31.19 -15.58
N GLN A 342 -2.54 -30.33 -15.44
CA GLN A 342 -3.90 -30.77 -15.18
C GLN A 342 -4.47 -31.60 -16.33
N LYS A 343 -4.23 -31.19 -17.59
CA LYS A 343 -4.62 -31.98 -18.78
C LYS A 343 -3.90 -33.33 -18.84
N ILE A 344 -2.61 -33.39 -18.50
CA ILE A 344 -1.84 -34.63 -18.42
C ILE A 344 -2.45 -35.56 -17.36
N LYS A 345 -2.78 -35.04 -16.17
CA LYS A 345 -3.38 -35.82 -15.08
C LYS A 345 -4.67 -36.52 -15.48
N VAL A 346 -5.51 -35.87 -16.28
CA VAL A 346 -6.78 -36.44 -16.78
C VAL A 346 -6.65 -37.16 -18.12
N GLY A 347 -5.44 -37.41 -18.60
CA GLY A 347 -5.18 -38.12 -19.87
C GLY A 347 -5.53 -37.34 -21.15
N LYS A 348 -5.78 -36.04 -21.04
CA LYS A 348 -6.10 -35.15 -22.18
C LYS A 348 -4.87 -34.57 -22.89
N SER A 349 -3.68 -34.81 -22.35
CA SER A 349 -2.41 -34.38 -22.96
C SER A 349 -1.32 -35.42 -22.68
N GLN A 350 -0.36 -35.51 -23.58
CA GLN A 350 0.82 -36.33 -23.39
C GLN A 350 1.84 -35.62 -22.49
N ILE A 351 2.66 -36.42 -21.81
CA ILE A 351 3.83 -35.94 -21.08
C ILE A 351 4.86 -35.41 -22.11
N PRO A 352 5.47 -34.23 -21.87
CA PRO A 352 6.44 -33.64 -22.80
C PRO A 352 7.79 -34.35 -22.70
N TRP A 353 7.90 -35.54 -23.30
CA TRP A 353 9.15 -36.28 -23.40
C TRP A 353 10.11 -35.66 -24.44
N GLY A 354 11.42 -35.82 -24.24
CA GLY A 354 12.47 -35.39 -25.19
C GLY A 354 13.08 -34.02 -24.87
N THR A 355 14.04 -33.58 -25.69
CA THR A 355 14.66 -32.24 -25.58
C THR A 355 14.14 -31.31 -26.67
N PHE A 356 14.45 -30.02 -26.51
CA PHE A 356 14.09 -28.98 -27.48
C PHE A 356 14.67 -29.23 -28.88
N TRP A 357 15.93 -29.68 -28.99
CA TRP A 357 16.67 -29.73 -30.26
C TRP A 357 16.50 -31.03 -31.05
N SER A 358 16.15 -32.14 -30.40
CA SER A 358 16.11 -33.48 -31.02
C SER A 358 14.75 -34.17 -30.93
N GLY A 359 13.74 -33.50 -30.36
CA GLY A 359 12.34 -33.91 -30.41
C GLY A 359 11.91 -35.00 -29.43
N ARG A 360 10.68 -35.51 -29.61
CA ARG A 360 10.04 -36.50 -28.75
C ARG A 360 10.74 -37.86 -28.90
N GLY A 361 11.64 -38.18 -27.98
CA GLY A 361 12.37 -39.47 -27.97
C GLY A 361 13.82 -39.38 -27.50
N ASP A 362 14.37 -38.16 -27.40
CA ASP A 362 15.75 -37.96 -26.97
C ASP A 362 15.97 -38.18 -25.48
N SER A 363 16.93 -39.03 -25.13
CA SER A 363 17.24 -39.43 -23.75
C SER A 363 17.71 -38.27 -22.87
N GLY A 364 18.10 -37.14 -23.45
CA GLY A 364 18.56 -35.94 -22.74
C GLY A 364 17.47 -35.07 -22.11
N GLY A 365 16.18 -35.34 -22.35
CA GLY A 365 15.09 -34.51 -21.80
C GLY A 365 14.92 -34.69 -20.29
N ASP A 366 14.57 -33.62 -19.57
CA ASP A 366 14.34 -33.60 -18.12
C ASP A 366 13.56 -34.81 -17.60
N LEU A 367 12.39 -35.07 -18.20
CA LEU A 367 11.52 -36.16 -17.78
C LEU A 367 12.10 -37.54 -18.13
N ASN A 368 12.89 -37.62 -19.20
CA ASN A 368 13.59 -38.85 -19.57
C ASN A 368 14.73 -39.14 -18.59
N ILE A 369 15.44 -38.11 -18.12
CA ILE A 369 16.46 -38.25 -17.08
C ILE A 369 15.81 -38.73 -15.77
N LEU A 370 14.72 -38.09 -15.33
CA LEU A 370 14.01 -38.51 -14.11
C LEU A 370 13.52 -39.96 -14.19
N ARG A 371 12.98 -40.37 -15.34
CA ARG A 371 12.46 -41.73 -15.55
C ARG A 371 13.57 -42.77 -15.67
N ASN A 372 14.56 -42.51 -16.53
CA ASN A 372 15.52 -43.52 -16.97
C ASN A 372 16.77 -43.59 -16.09
N GLN A 373 17.15 -42.49 -15.43
CA GLN A 373 18.36 -42.41 -14.60
C GLN A 373 18.05 -42.38 -13.09
N HIS A 374 16.84 -41.98 -12.71
CA HIS A 374 16.42 -41.86 -11.31
C HIS A 374 15.18 -42.70 -10.97
N ASP A 375 14.74 -43.56 -11.89
CA ASP A 375 13.64 -44.52 -11.71
C ASP A 375 12.31 -43.90 -11.26
N TRP A 376 12.03 -42.65 -11.66
CA TRP A 376 10.73 -42.05 -11.38
C TRP A 376 9.66 -42.70 -12.27
N GLY A 377 8.71 -43.38 -11.62
CA GLY A 377 7.49 -43.85 -12.28
C GLY A 377 6.68 -42.69 -12.87
N ILE A 378 5.91 -42.97 -13.92
CA ILE A 378 5.08 -41.97 -14.62
C ILE A 378 4.09 -41.30 -13.65
N GLU A 379 3.43 -42.08 -12.79
CA GLU A 379 2.51 -41.55 -11.79
C GLU A 379 3.22 -40.63 -10.79
N ARG A 380 4.45 -40.98 -10.38
CA ARG A 380 5.26 -40.15 -9.50
C ARG A 380 5.58 -38.80 -10.15
N ILE A 381 5.94 -38.79 -11.45
CA ILE A 381 6.18 -37.55 -12.20
C ILE A 381 4.91 -36.68 -12.21
N ILE A 382 3.78 -37.25 -12.64
CA ILE A 382 2.50 -36.53 -12.72
C ILE A 382 2.09 -35.97 -11.36
N ASN A 383 2.12 -36.80 -10.31
CA ASN A 383 1.70 -36.40 -8.97
C ASN A 383 2.63 -35.35 -8.38
N THR A 384 3.95 -35.46 -8.58
CA THR A 384 4.90 -34.47 -8.07
C THR A 384 4.64 -33.09 -8.65
N TYR A 385 4.56 -32.96 -9.99
CA TYR A 385 4.36 -31.65 -10.63
C TYR A 385 2.97 -31.07 -10.38
N ASN A 386 1.92 -31.90 -10.36
CA ASN A 386 0.58 -31.43 -10.00
C ASN A 386 0.51 -30.97 -8.54
N THR A 387 1.15 -31.69 -7.62
CA THR A 387 1.21 -31.31 -6.19
C THR A 387 2.00 -30.01 -6.02
N LEU A 388 3.16 -29.89 -6.67
CA LEU A 388 3.95 -28.66 -6.65
C LEU A 388 3.15 -27.46 -7.18
N GLY A 389 2.51 -27.62 -8.34
CA GLY A 389 1.66 -26.58 -8.93
C GLY A 389 0.53 -26.18 -7.97
N PHE A 390 -0.06 -27.13 -7.26
CA PHE A 390 -1.19 -26.87 -6.36
C PHE A 390 -0.73 -26.11 -5.12
N ILE A 391 0.38 -26.50 -4.53
CA ILE A 391 1.02 -25.78 -3.41
C ILE A 391 1.35 -24.35 -3.85
N CYS A 392 1.99 -24.18 -5.02
CA CYS A 392 2.32 -22.89 -5.57
C CYS A 392 1.07 -22.01 -5.79
N PHE A 393 0.00 -22.59 -6.34
CA PHE A 393 -1.29 -21.91 -6.52
C PHE A 393 -1.87 -21.43 -5.19
N LEU A 394 -1.87 -22.29 -4.16
CA LEU A 394 -2.33 -21.90 -2.82
C LEU A 394 -1.50 -20.78 -2.22
N VAL A 395 -0.17 -20.79 -2.41
CA VAL A 395 0.72 -19.72 -1.93
C VAL A 395 0.40 -18.40 -2.65
N ILE A 396 0.21 -18.42 -3.98
CA ILE A 396 -0.19 -17.24 -4.76
C ILE A 396 -1.50 -16.66 -4.23
N LEU A 397 -2.52 -17.51 -4.04
CA LEU A 397 -3.81 -17.09 -3.50
C LEU A 397 -3.67 -16.52 -2.09
N PHE A 398 -2.92 -17.20 -1.22
CA PHE A 398 -2.68 -16.74 0.15
C PHE A 398 -2.03 -15.37 0.17
N VAL A 399 -0.95 -15.17 -0.58
CA VAL A 399 -0.24 -13.87 -0.67
C VAL A 399 -1.16 -12.79 -1.23
N TYR A 400 -1.93 -13.10 -2.28
CA TYR A 400 -2.89 -12.16 -2.86
C TYR A 400 -3.96 -11.72 -1.85
N PHE A 401 -4.64 -12.67 -1.22
CA PHE A 401 -5.70 -12.36 -0.24
C PHE A 401 -5.14 -11.68 1.01
N TYR A 402 -3.96 -12.07 1.47
CA TYR A 402 -3.27 -11.41 2.58
C TYR A 402 -2.96 -9.95 2.26
N ASN A 403 -2.43 -9.66 1.07
CA ASN A 403 -2.15 -8.30 0.64
C ASN A 403 -3.40 -7.48 0.38
N LEU A 404 -4.44 -8.09 -0.18
CA LEU A 404 -5.74 -7.46 -0.39
C LEU A 404 -6.40 -7.11 0.96
N TRP A 405 -6.29 -8.00 1.95
CA TRP A 405 -6.75 -7.76 3.32
C TRP A 405 -5.97 -6.63 4.00
N ILE A 406 -4.65 -6.68 3.96
CA ILE A 406 -3.80 -5.68 4.61
C ILE A 406 -3.93 -4.33 3.94
N SER A 407 -3.84 -4.27 2.61
CA SER A 407 -3.77 -3.01 1.87
C SER A 407 -5.12 -2.31 1.77
N ASN A 408 -6.24 -3.03 1.75
CA ASN A 408 -7.57 -2.44 1.56
C ASN A 408 -8.34 -2.27 2.89
N PRO A 409 -8.26 -1.10 3.55
CA PRO A 409 -9.00 -0.87 4.79
C PRO A 409 -10.51 -0.84 4.57
N ASN A 410 -10.99 -0.40 3.40
CA ASN A 410 -12.41 -0.39 3.07
C ASN A 410 -12.99 -1.81 3.01
N LEU A 411 -12.23 -2.76 2.47
CA LEU A 411 -12.62 -4.17 2.49
C LEU A 411 -12.76 -4.68 3.93
N ARG A 412 -11.76 -4.44 4.78
CA ARG A 412 -11.82 -4.82 6.21
C ARG A 412 -13.01 -4.21 6.92
N LEU A 413 -13.30 -2.93 6.66
CA LEU A 413 -14.48 -2.25 7.19
C LEU A 413 -15.79 -2.91 6.73
N ARG A 414 -15.92 -3.24 5.44
CA ARG A 414 -17.11 -3.92 4.90
C ARG A 414 -17.30 -5.31 5.51
N VAL A 415 -16.23 -6.09 5.61
CA VAL A 415 -16.24 -7.42 6.21
C VAL A 415 -16.62 -7.35 7.69
N ASN A 416 -16.01 -6.45 8.46
CA ASN A 416 -16.34 -6.26 9.88
C ASN A 416 -17.79 -5.78 10.08
N LYS A 417 -18.28 -4.87 9.24
CA LYS A 417 -19.70 -4.43 9.27
C LYS A 417 -20.67 -5.56 8.94
N MET A 418 -20.26 -6.53 8.11
CA MET A 418 -21.06 -7.71 7.79
C MET A 418 -21.13 -8.64 9.01
N PHE A 419 -20.00 -8.91 9.67
CA PHE A 419 -19.96 -9.76 10.86
C PHE A 419 -20.61 -9.13 12.09
N SER A 420 -20.60 -7.80 12.26
CA SER A 420 -21.26 -7.14 13.41
C SER A 420 -22.80 -7.14 13.33
N LYS A 421 -23.37 -7.62 12.24
CA LYS A 421 -24.83 -7.75 12.06
C LYS A 421 -25.35 -9.15 12.41
N PHE A 422 -24.45 -10.11 12.59
CA PHE A 422 -24.73 -11.44 13.13
C PHE A 422 -24.35 -11.45 14.60
#